data_AF-A0A7X6BND4-F1
#
_entry.id   AF-A0A7X6BND4-F1
#
_cell.length_a   1.000
_cell.length_b   1.000
_cell.length_c   1.000
_cell.angle_alpha   90.00
_cell.angle_beta   90.00
_cell.angle_gamma   90.00
#
_symmetry.space_group_name_H-M   'P 1'
#
loop_
_entity.id
_entity.type
_entity.pdbx_description
1 polymer ?
#
loop_
_entity_poly.entity_id
_entity_poly.type
_entity_poly.pdbx_seq_one_letter_code
_entity_poly.pdbx_strand_id
1 'polypeptide(L)' 'MKRSALLVALGLVGCGATDRTAEDFAADPEAAEAVVGACDAVRADGECEAARRGLTDAQREARMRAYERAF' A
#
# COMPACT_ATOMS: atom_id res chain seq x y z
N MET A 1 34.82 -2.49 7.39
CA MET A 1 34.44 -3.62 6.50
C MET A 1 33.95 -4.74 7.42
N LYS A 2 32.75 -5.32 7.42
CA LYS A 2 31.55 -5.42 6.57
C LYS A 2 30.36 -5.31 7.54
N ARG A 3 29.48 -4.32 7.40
CA ARG A 3 28.17 -4.44 6.73
C ARG A 3 27.33 -5.61 7.24
N SER A 4 26.48 -5.26 8.19
CA SER A 4 25.23 -5.89 8.59
C SER A 4 24.48 -6.52 7.42
N ALA A 5 24.12 -7.80 7.57
CA ALA A 5 23.07 -8.55 6.88
C ALA A 5 23.36 -10.02 7.26
N LEU A 6 22.49 -10.78 7.90
CA LEU A 6 21.18 -11.14 7.43
C LEU A 6 20.27 -11.27 8.65
N LEU A 7 19.28 -10.38 8.72
CA LEU A 7 18.13 -10.52 9.60
C LEU A 7 17.03 -11.22 8.79
N VAL A 8 16.42 -12.21 9.43
CA VAL A 8 15.04 -12.68 9.23
C VAL A 8 14.83 -13.44 7.91
N ALA A 9 15.07 -14.76 7.93
CA ALA A 9 14.03 -15.75 8.18
C ALA A 9 12.91 -15.69 7.13
N LEU A 10 13.09 -16.53 6.10
CA LEU A 10 12.02 -16.99 5.21
C LEU A 10 10.90 -17.58 6.07
N GLY A 11 9.83 -16.82 6.24
CA GLY A 11 8.59 -17.28 6.85
C GLY A 11 7.43 -16.95 5.93
N LEU A 12 6.68 -18.00 5.54
CA LEU A 12 5.30 -17.96 5.07
C LEU A 12 5.08 -17.67 3.57
N VAL A 13 5.46 -18.64 2.73
CA VAL A 13 4.62 -19.01 1.57
C VAL A 13 3.40 -19.74 2.13
N GLY A 14 2.43 -18.97 2.59
CA GLY A 14 1.08 -19.44 2.91
C GLY A 14 0.17 -19.15 1.73
N CYS A 15 -0.40 -20.19 1.11
CA CYS A 15 -1.54 -20.06 0.22
C CYS A 15 -2.69 -19.40 0.99
N GLY A 16 -3.05 -18.19 0.58
CA GLY A 16 -4.03 -17.34 1.24
C GLY A 16 -3.52 -15.93 1.15
N ALA A 17 -3.69 -15.30 -0.02
CA ALA A 17 -3.50 -13.86 -0.12
C ALA A 17 -4.53 -13.25 0.83
N THR A 18 -4.10 -12.88 2.03
CA THR A 18 -4.87 -12.03 2.92
C THR A 18 -5.21 -10.78 2.13
N ASP A 19 -6.50 -10.47 1.99
CA ASP A 19 -6.96 -9.23 1.37
C ASP A 19 -6.18 -8.07 1.98
N ARG A 20 -5.49 -7.31 1.13
CA ARG A 20 -4.67 -6.17 1.55
C ARG A 20 -5.57 -5.09 2.12
N THR A 21 -5.20 -4.53 3.27
CA THR A 21 -6.00 -3.51 3.95
C THR A 21 -5.67 -2.11 3.41
N ALA A 22 -6.45 -1.11 3.82
CA ALA A 22 -6.19 0.28 3.44
C ALA A 22 -4.82 0.77 3.96
N GLU A 23 -4.41 0.29 5.13
CA GLU A 23 -3.10 0.58 5.72
C GLU A 23 -1.94 0.02 4.88
N ASP A 24 -2.11 -1.19 4.33
CA ASP A 24 -1.11 -1.80 3.44
C ASP A 24 -0.94 -0.97 2.16
N PHE A 25 -2.03 -0.47 1.59
CA PHE A 25 -2.02 0.40 0.41
C PHE A 25 -1.56 1.84 0.70
N ALA A 26 -1.79 2.35 1.91
CA ALA A 26 -1.24 3.64 2.32
C ALA A 26 0.28 3.61 2.43
N ALA A 27 0.85 2.44 2.79
CA ALA A 27 2.29 2.21 2.83
C ALA A 27 2.93 2.03 1.43
N ASP A 28 2.15 1.61 0.43
CA ASP A 28 2.58 1.44 -0.97
C ASP A 28 1.53 2.01 -1.97
N PRO A 29 1.59 3.32 -2.25
CA PRO A 29 0.62 3.99 -3.13
C PRO A 29 0.69 3.52 -4.59
N GLU A 30 1.86 3.12 -5.08
CA GLU A 30 2.03 2.63 -6.46
C GLU A 30 1.30 1.29 -6.65
N ALA A 31 1.39 0.40 -5.66
CA ALA A 31 0.61 -0.84 -5.64
C ALA A 31 -0.91 -0.57 -5.56
N ALA A 32 -1.32 0.46 -4.83
CA ALA A 32 -2.73 0.87 -4.76
C ALA A 32 -3.27 1.32 -6.12
N GLU A 33 -2.51 2.14 -6.85
CA GLU A 33 -2.88 2.62 -8.20
C GLU A 33 -3.05 1.46 -9.20
N ALA A 34 -2.14 0.48 -9.18
CA ALA A 34 -2.22 -0.70 -10.04
C ALA A 34 -3.48 -1.54 -9.77
N VAL A 35 -3.84 -1.72 -8.50
CA VAL A 35 -5.06 -2.44 -8.10
C VAL A 35 -6.30 -1.68 -8.52
N VAL A 36 -6.39 -0.38 -8.23
CA VAL A 36 -7.52 0.45 -8.65
C VAL A 36 -7.70 0.42 -10.17
N GLY A 37 -6.62 0.47 -10.94
CA GLY A 37 -6.66 0.34 -12.39
C GLY A 37 -7.20 -1.01 -12.88
N ALA A 38 -6.88 -2.11 -12.19
CA ALA A 38 -7.43 -3.43 -12.47
C ALA A 38 -8.93 -3.53 -12.08
N CYS A 39 -9.32 -2.89 -10.98
CA CYS A 39 -10.69 -2.81 -10.49
C CYS A 39 -11.65 -2.07 -11.43
N ASP A 40 -11.18 -1.01 -12.08
CA ASP A 40 -11.97 -0.28 -13.08
C ASP A 40 -12.25 -1.14 -14.33
N ALA A 41 -11.43 -2.16 -14.60
CA ALA A 41 -11.59 -3.09 -15.71
C ALA A 41 -12.46 -4.32 -15.36
N VAL A 42 -12.44 -4.78 -14.09
CA VAL A 42 -13.14 -6.00 -13.65
C VAL A 42 -13.71 -5.80 -12.24
N ARG A 43 -14.95 -5.32 -12.17
CA ARG A 43 -15.95 -5.46 -11.08
C ARG A 43 -15.45 -5.35 -9.61
N ALA A 44 -15.93 -4.30 -8.94
CA ALA A 44 -15.75 -3.97 -7.53
C ALA A 44 -15.86 -5.14 -6.51
N ASP A 45 -14.71 -5.60 -6.06
CA ASP A 45 -14.44 -6.45 -4.92
C ASP A 45 -13.85 -5.61 -3.75
N GLY A 46 -13.88 -6.15 -2.52
CA GLY A 46 -13.51 -5.41 -1.30
C GLY A 46 -12.08 -4.85 -1.31
N GLU A 47 -11.16 -5.52 -2.01
CA GLU A 47 -9.78 -5.06 -2.21
C GLU A 47 -9.73 -3.73 -3.00
N CYS A 48 -10.66 -3.51 -3.93
CA CYS A 48 -10.75 -2.25 -4.68
C CYS A 48 -11.17 -1.07 -3.81
N GLU A 49 -12.11 -1.30 -2.87
CA GLU A 49 -12.50 -0.24 -1.94
C GLU A 49 -11.36 0.09 -0.97
N ALA A 50 -10.68 -0.94 -0.47
CA ALA A 50 -9.49 -0.78 0.37
C ALA A 50 -8.37 -0.01 -0.36
N ALA A 51 -8.09 -0.35 -1.62
CA ALA A 51 -7.09 0.34 -2.44
C ALA A 51 -7.45 1.81 -2.70
N ARG A 52 -8.72 2.11 -3.02
CA ARG A 52 -9.19 3.50 -3.20
C ARG A 52 -9.05 4.33 -1.91
N ARG A 53 -9.38 3.72 -0.76
CA ARG A 53 -9.27 4.39 0.54
C ARG A 53 -7.81 4.65 0.90
N GLY A 54 -6.94 3.64 0.75
CA GLY A 54 -5.50 3.77 0.99
C GLY A 54 -4.84 4.85 0.14
N LEU A 55 -5.19 4.95 -1.16
CA LEU A 55 -4.68 6.00 -2.04
C LEU A 55 -5.10 7.41 -1.57
N THR A 56 -6.35 7.55 -1.14
CA THR A 56 -6.87 8.83 -0.64
C THR A 56 -6.16 9.26 0.65
N ASP A 57 -5.89 8.31 1.55
CA ASP A 57 -5.18 8.56 2.80
C ASP A 57 -3.71 8.92 2.54
N ALA A 58 -3.02 8.21 1.65
CA ALA A 58 -1.66 8.52 1.24
C ALA A 58 -1.54 9.94 0.66
N GLN A 59 -2.47 10.34 -0.21
CA GLN A 59 -2.50 11.70 -0.77
C GLN A 59 -2.79 12.76 0.30
N ARG A 60 -3.65 12.46 1.28
CA ARG A 60 -3.89 13.34 2.43
C ARG A 60 -2.63 13.54 3.25
N GLU A 61 -1.92 12.47 3.58
CA GLU A 61 -0.64 12.56 4.29
C GLU A 61 0.42 13.32 3.50
N ALA A 62 0.53 13.07 2.19
CA ALA A 62 1.46 13.78 1.33
C ALA A 62 1.20 15.29 1.33
N ARG A 63 -0.08 15.71 1.29
CA ARG A 63 -0.46 17.12 1.42
C ARG A 63 -0.10 17.70 2.78
N MET A 64 -0.35 16.98 3.86
CA MET A 64 0.00 17.44 5.22
C MET A 64 1.51 17.63 5.38
N ARG A 65 2.31 16.66 4.94
CA ARG A 65 3.79 16.76 4.95
C ARG A 65 4.29 17.91 4.08
N ALA A 66 3.60 18.23 2.98
CA ALA A 66 3.93 19.40 2.17
C ALA A 66 3.65 20.71 2.91
N TYR A 67 2.52 20.81 3.63
CA TYR A 67 2.23 21.96 4.49
C TYR A 67 3.24 22.11 5.63
N GLU A 68 3.61 21.02 6.32
CA GLU A 68 4.61 21.03 7.40
C GLU A 68 6.01 21.47 6.94
N ARG A 69 6.34 21.29 5.66
CA ARG A 69 7.62 21.76 5.09
C ARG A 69 7.57 23.21 4.62
N ALA A 70 6.38 23.74 4.36
CA ALA A 70 6.18 25.08 3.82
C ALA A 70 6.14 26.16 4.91
N PHE A 71 5.95 25.77 6.18
CA PHE A 71 5.85 26.64 7.36
C PHE A 71 6.80 26.16 8.45
#